data_AF-X0TZD4-F1
#
_entry.id   AF-X0TZD4-F1
#
_cell.length_a   1.000
_cell.length_b   1.000
_cell.length_c   1.000
_cell.angle_alpha   90.00
_cell.angle_beta   90.00
_cell.angle_gamma   90.00
#
_symmetry.space_group_name_H-M   'P 1'
#
loop_
_entity.id
_entity.type
_entity.pdbx_description
1 polymer ?
#
loop_
_entity_poly.entity_id
_entity_poly.type
_entity_poly.pdbx_seq_one_letter_code
_entity_poly.pdbx_strand_id
1 'polypeptide(L)' 'MTEYRKKKGSDTWHWCKNCSNWPESNYDVQHVKPTDDELDNQCKAKDREGTCKK' A
#
# COMPACT_ATOMS: atom_id res chain seq x y z
N MET A 1 -0.71 -9.04 -10.49
CA MET A 1 -1.78 -8.53 -9.59
C MET A 1 -1.14 -7.55 -8.63
N THR A 2 -1.81 -6.44 -8.33
CA THR A 2 -1.28 -5.45 -7.36
C THR A 2 -1.51 -6.00 -5.96
N GLU A 3 -0.44 -6.11 -5.17
CA GLU A 3 -0.52 -6.55 -3.78
C GLU A 3 -0.67 -5.32 -2.89
N TYR A 4 -1.77 -5.26 -2.13
CA TYR A 4 -2.01 -4.24 -1.13
C TYR A 4 -1.66 -4.83 0.22
N ARG A 5 -0.81 -4.14 0.98
CA ARG A 5 -0.42 -4.47 2.34
C ARG A 5 -0.87 -3.39 3.31
N LYS A 6 -1.38 -3.79 4.46
CA LYS A 6 -1.70 -2.87 5.56
C LYS A 6 -1.07 -3.37 6.83
N LYS A 7 -0.35 -2.51 7.55
CA LYS A 7 0.23 -2.87 8.84
C LYS A 7 -0.88 -3.14 9.85
N LYS A 8 -0.76 -4.21 10.65
CA LYS A 8 -1.72 -4.51 11.72
C LYS A 8 -1.73 -3.36 12.74
N GLY A 9 -2.92 -2.80 12.98
CA GLY A 9 -3.10 -1.61 13.82
C GLY A 9 -2.95 -0.26 13.08
N SER A 10 -2.84 -0.30 11.75
CA SER A 10 -2.97 0.88 10.88
C SER A 10 -4.18 0.70 9.98
N ASP A 11 -4.79 1.80 9.56
CA ASP A 11 -5.92 1.86 8.62
C ASP A 11 -5.47 2.23 7.20
N THR A 12 -4.16 2.32 6.98
CA THR A 12 -3.58 2.75 5.71
C THR A 12 -3.01 1.57 4.91
N TRP A 13 -3.43 1.45 3.66
CA TRP A 13 -2.95 0.44 2.71
C TRP A 13 -1.85 0.98 1.80
N HIS A 14 -0.82 0.17 1.63
CA HIS A 14 0.34 0.40 0.79
C HIS A 14 0.36 -0.63 -0.34
N TRP A 15 0.61 -0.22 -1.58
CA TRP A 15 0.77 -1.14 -2.71
C TRP A 15 2.08 -0.94 -3.49
N CYS A 16 2.86 0.05 -3.07
CA CYS A 16 4.19 0.29 -3.60
C CYS A 16 5.23 -0.31 -2.65
N LYS A 17 5.93 -1.36 -3.09
CA LYS A 17 7.06 -2.00 -2.39
C LYS A 17 8.22 -1.04 -2.09
N ASN A 18 8.29 0.09 -2.80
CA ASN A 18 9.25 1.17 -2.58
C ASN A 18 8.65 2.37 -1.81
N CYS A 19 7.51 2.16 -1.14
CA CYS A 19 6.98 3.10 -0.15
C CYS A 19 7.86 3.05 1.10
N SER A 20 8.11 4.19 1.72
CA SER A 20 8.87 4.30 2.96
C SER A 20 8.14 3.62 4.14
N ASN A 21 6.81 3.58 4.08
CA ASN A 21 5.95 2.92 5.06
C ASN A 21 5.57 1.49 4.65
N TRP A 22 6.24 0.91 3.66
CA TRP A 22 5.94 -0.44 3.22
C TRP A 22 6.12 -1.43 4.38
N PRO A 23 5.06 -2.16 4.78
CA PRO A 23 5.17 -3.05 5.92
C PRO A 23 5.88 -4.35 5.54
N GLU A 24 6.96 -4.65 6.29
CA GLU A 24 7.80 -5.82 6.10
C GLU A 24 7.46 -6.98 7.06
N SER A 25 6.72 -6.70 8.15
CA SER A 25 6.23 -7.70 9.10
C SER A 25 4.91 -7.25 9.75
N ASN A 26 4.12 -8.21 10.26
CA ASN A 26 2.82 -7.96 10.89
C ASN A 26 1.88 -7.09 10.04
N TYR A 27 1.60 -7.54 8.82
CA TYR A 27 0.68 -6.88 7.90
C TYR A 27 -0.37 -7.85 7.38
N ASP A 28 -1.50 -7.29 6.99
CA ASP A 28 -2.52 -7.95 6.21
C ASP A 28 -2.26 -7.70 4.73
N VAL A 29 -2.54 -8.71 3.91
CA VAL A 29 -2.36 -8.67 2.46
C VAL A 29 -3.70 -8.87 1.80
N GLN A 30 -3.99 -8.06 0.79
CA GLN A 30 -5.10 -8.28 -0.11
C GLN A 30 -4.70 -7.97 -1.55
N HIS A 31 -5.41 -8.59 -2.49
CA HIS A 31 -5.22 -8.38 -3.93
C HIS A 31 -6.34 -7.54 -4.55
N VAL A 32 -7.27 -7.08 -3.72
CA VAL A 32 -8.40 -6.23 -4.10
C VAL A 32 -8.11 -4.83 -3.57
N LYS A 33 -8.42 -3.81 -4.36
CA LYS A 33 -8.26 -2.44 -3.91
C LYS A 33 -9.27 -2.16 -2.78
N PRO A 34 -8.83 -1.75 -1.58
CA PRO A 34 -9.76 -1.36 -0.53
C PRO A 34 -10.54 -0.12 -0.97
N THR A 35 -11.86 -0.17 -0.80
CA THR A 35 -12.77 0.95 -1.08
C THR A 35 -13.11 1.77 0.15
N ASP A 36 -13.03 1.16 1.34
CA ASP A 36 -13.43 1.77 2.62
C ASP A 36 -12.24 2.30 3.44
N ASP A 37 -11.07 1.67 3.30
CA ASP A 37 -9.86 2.07 4.03
C ASP A 37 -9.07 3.20 3.35
N GLU A 38 -8.17 3.81 4.13
CA GLU A 38 -7.24 4.81 3.65
C GLU A 38 -6.16 4.18 2.75
N LEU A 39 -5.87 4.83 1.62
CA LEU A 39 -4.73 4.50 0.76
C LEU A 39 -3.59 5.48 1.01
N ASP A 40 -2.38 4.96 1.21
CA ASP A 40 -1.19 5.76 1.49
C ASP A 40 -0.93 6.81 0.39
N ASN A 41 -0.80 8.08 0.79
CA ASN A 41 -0.64 9.19 -0.14
C ASN A 41 0.72 9.16 -0.87
N GLN A 42 1.76 8.59 -0.26
CA GLN A 42 3.06 8.42 -0.92
C GLN A 42 2.95 7.38 -2.05
N CYS A 43 2.21 6.30 -1.84
CA CYS A 43 1.89 5.31 -2.86
C CYS A 43 1.05 5.93 -3.99
N LYS A 44 0.04 6.79 -3.68
CA LYS A 44 -0.73 7.53 -4.71
C LYS A 44 0.18 8.41 -5.56
N ALA A 45 1.06 9.17 -4.92
CA ALA A 45 2.01 10.04 -5.60
C ALA A 45 2.94 9.23 -6.51
N LYS A 46 3.58 8.17 -5.99
CA LYS A 46 4.47 7.30 -6.76
C LYS A 46 3.77 6.58 -7.91
N ASP A 47 2.52 6.15 -7.73
CA ASP A 47 1.74 5.52 -8.79
C ASP A 47 1.41 6.54 -9.89
N ARG A 48 1.03 7.76 -9.51
CA ARG A 48 0.83 8.88 -10.44
C ARG A 48 2.11 9.26 -11.19
N GLU A 49 3.26 9.19 -10.53
CA GLU A 49 4.57 9.47 -11.11
C GLU A 49 5.15 8.28 -11.91
N GLY A 50 4.51 7.10 -11.86
CA GLY A 50 5.01 5.88 -12.49
C GLY A 50 6.26 5.28 -11.82
N THR A 51 6.58 5.70 -10.59
CA THR A 51 7.74 5.21 -9.82
C THR A 51 7.39 4.13 -8.79
N CYS A 52 6.11 3.77 -8.68
CA CYS A 52 5.62 2.74 -7.77
C CYS A 52 6.02 1.32 -8.20
N LYS A 53 6.66 0.57 -7.30
CA LYS A 53 6.99 -0.84 -7.52
C LYS A 53 5.89 -1.76 -6.97
N LYS A 54 5.09 -2.36 -7.85
CA LYS A 54 3.94 -3.23 -7.51
C LYS A 54 4.38 -4.67 -7.21
#